data_AF-A0A538S1U1-F1
#
_entry.id   AF-A0A538S1U1-F1
#
_cell.length_a   1.000
_cell.length_b   1.000
_cell.length_c   1.000
_cell.angle_alpha   90.00
_cell.angle_beta   90.00
_cell.angle_gamma   90.00
#
_symmetry.space_group_name_H-M   'P 1'
#
loop_
_entity.id
_entity.type
_entity.pdbx_description
1 polymer ?
#
loop_
_entity_poly.entity_id
_entity_poly.type
_entity_poly.pdbx_seq_one_letter_code
_entity_poly.pdbx_strand_id
1 'polypeptide(L)'
;MDYEAVELLEQEAAERGRRRLFIWSALLALGWVIYELTAQPNLGVVIVCAKFGWNDARTAWWLHRRDPKGARGWACFWFYLASGLWKMAITAVIATFAVGFVAGILEQGLANGRQGRPNPQPMPPWFPGACLTALFGFLLSSLATLLALWLAWRHRVRFWLSSSVHGYRRRDAWPPYEIDWIPANQGGRLLLTAVIVIATPIIVTLSILLGAALVHVFGPAGIAVCTLALMVVVPMLLLSLREALKRRFIATVPWQCWSKEEVEDAYALENAFE
;
A
#
# COMPACT_ATOMS: atom_id res chain seq x y z
N MET A 1 18.02 30.80 14.90
CA MET A 1 17.41 30.15 13.72
C MET A 1 17.42 31.22 12.65
N ASP A 2 18.33 31.13 11.70
CA ASP A 2 18.59 32.20 10.73
C ASP A 2 17.42 32.35 9.75
N TYR A 3 17.03 33.60 9.53
CA TYR A 3 15.95 33.97 8.61
C TYR A 3 16.22 33.42 7.20
N GLU A 4 17.48 33.41 6.76
CA GLU A 4 17.91 32.85 5.49
C GLU A 4 17.61 31.34 5.37
N ALA A 5 17.79 30.56 6.45
CA ALA A 5 17.49 29.14 6.43
C ALA A 5 15.99 28.88 6.28
N VAL A 6 15.13 29.72 6.88
CA VAL A 6 13.68 29.64 6.72
C VAL A 6 13.26 29.99 5.29
N GLU A 7 13.82 31.05 4.71
CA GLU A 7 13.52 31.49 3.34
C GLU A 7 13.94 30.45 2.30
N LEU A 8 15.11 29.81 2.47
CA LEU A 8 15.54 28.70 1.63
C LEU A 8 14.59 27.49 1.71
N LEU A 9 14.12 27.12 2.91
CA LEU A 9 13.16 26.03 3.08
C LEU A 9 11.81 26.33 2.40
N GLU A 10 11.34 27.58 2.47
CA GLU A 10 10.11 28.00 1.79
C GLU A 10 10.25 27.97 0.27
N GLN A 11 11.38 28.46 -0.27
CA GLN A 11 11.66 28.41 -1.71
C GLN A 11 11.71 26.96 -2.22
N GLU A 12 12.41 26.08 -1.51
CA GLU A 12 12.44 24.66 -1.86
C GLU A 12 11.05 24.01 -1.80
N ALA A 13 10.23 24.38 -0.82
CA ALA A 13 8.86 23.88 -0.70
C ALA A 13 7.99 24.35 -1.88
N ALA A 14 8.13 25.61 -2.30
CA ALA A 14 7.42 26.18 -3.43
C ALA A 14 7.83 25.51 -4.76
N GLU A 15 9.13 25.32 -5.00
CA GLU A 15 9.62 24.62 -6.19
C GLU A 15 9.16 23.16 -6.24
N ARG A 16 9.20 22.46 -5.09
CA ARG A 16 8.67 21.10 -4.96
C ARG A 16 7.17 21.07 -5.32
N GLY A 17 6.41 22.06 -4.88
CA GLY A 17 5.00 22.23 -5.24
C GLY A 17 4.79 22.39 -6.75
N ARG A 18 5.55 23.28 -7.39
CA ARG A 18 5.46 23.54 -8.84
C ARG A 18 5.84 22.29 -9.66
N ARG A 19 6.95 21.63 -9.34
CA ARG A 19 7.35 20.38 -10.03
C ARG A 19 6.29 19.29 -9.85
N ARG A 20 5.69 19.20 -8.67
CA ARG A 20 4.61 18.25 -8.39
C ARG A 20 3.40 18.51 -9.29
N LEU A 21 2.96 19.76 -9.42
CA LEU A 21 1.86 20.14 -10.32
C LEU A 21 2.16 19.77 -11.78
N PHE A 22 3.34 20.09 -12.30
CA PHE A 22 3.72 19.72 -13.67
C PHE A 22 3.72 18.21 -13.90
N ILE A 23 4.24 17.42 -12.94
CA ILE A 23 4.21 15.95 -13.03
C ILE A 23 2.77 15.44 -13.08
N TRP A 24 1.87 16.03 -12.28
CA TRP A 24 0.44 15.67 -12.30
C TRP A 24 -0.22 15.99 -13.64
N SER A 25 0.01 17.20 -14.17
CA SER A 25 -0.53 17.60 -15.47
C SER A 25 -0.03 16.69 -16.60
N ALA A 26 1.26 16.34 -16.60
CA ALA A 26 1.84 15.43 -17.58
C ALA A 26 1.24 14.02 -17.50
N LEU A 27 0.99 13.50 -16.29
CA LEU A 27 0.34 12.20 -16.09
C LEU A 27 -1.12 12.20 -16.55
N LEU A 28 -1.85 13.28 -16.29
CA LEU A 28 -3.22 13.44 -16.77
C LEU A 28 -3.25 13.51 -18.31
N ALA A 29 -2.36 14.29 -18.92
CA ALA A 29 -2.23 14.36 -20.37
C ALA A 29 -1.87 13.01 -20.98
N LEU A 30 -0.94 12.26 -20.36
CA LEU A 30 -0.60 10.91 -20.81
C LEU A 30 -1.78 9.94 -20.68
N GLY A 31 -2.51 9.99 -19.56
CA GLY A 31 -3.71 9.19 -19.35
C GLY A 31 -4.80 9.49 -20.37
N TRP A 32 -5.00 10.77 -20.70
CA TRP A 32 -5.89 11.23 -21.75
C TRP A 32 -5.50 10.67 -23.13
N VAL A 33 -4.23 10.81 -23.52
CA VAL A 33 -3.73 10.29 -24.81
C VAL A 33 -3.95 8.78 -24.92
N ILE A 34 -3.72 8.02 -23.86
CA ILE A 34 -3.90 6.57 -23.86
C ILE A 34 -5.38 6.19 -23.91
N TYR A 35 -6.23 6.93 -23.23
CA TYR A 35 -7.67 6.78 -23.35
C TYR A 35 -8.14 6.98 -24.80
N GLU A 36 -7.73 8.08 -25.45
CA GLU A 36 -8.09 8.37 -26.84
C GLU A 36 -7.59 7.30 -27.81
N LEU A 37 -6.37 6.79 -27.60
CA LEU A 37 -5.78 5.77 -28.48
C LEU A 37 -6.37 4.36 -28.30
N THR A 38 -6.88 4.03 -27.11
CA THR A 38 -7.33 2.67 -26.79
C THR A 38 -8.83 2.53 -26.64
N ALA A 39 -9.55 3.65 -26.47
CA ALA A 39 -10.94 3.69 -26.04
C ALA A 39 -11.22 2.87 -24.75
N GLN A 40 -10.18 2.60 -23.95
CA GLN A 40 -10.26 1.80 -22.73
C GLN A 40 -9.93 2.65 -21.50
N PRO A 41 -10.93 3.13 -20.73
CA PRO A 41 -10.70 3.96 -19.54
C PRO A 41 -9.87 3.25 -18.46
N ASN A 42 -9.87 1.92 -18.47
CA ASN A 42 -9.13 1.10 -17.51
C ASN A 42 -7.60 1.32 -17.60
N LEU A 43 -7.06 1.57 -18.80
CA LEU A 43 -5.61 1.76 -18.99
C LEU A 43 -5.11 3.08 -18.38
N GLY A 44 -5.91 4.15 -18.48
CA GLY A 44 -5.60 5.43 -17.83
C GLY A 44 -5.48 5.29 -16.32
N VAL A 45 -6.42 4.57 -15.69
CA VAL A 45 -6.40 4.27 -14.25
C VAL A 45 -5.16 3.46 -13.88
N VAL A 46 -4.82 2.42 -14.64
CA VAL A 46 -3.63 1.59 -14.39
C VAL A 46 -2.35 2.42 -14.39
N ILE A 47 -2.22 3.40 -15.29
CA ILE A 47 -1.02 4.23 -15.40
C ILE A 47 -0.90 5.21 -14.24
N VAL A 48 -2.01 5.85 -13.87
CA VAL A 48 -2.06 6.73 -12.69
C VAL A 48 -1.72 5.93 -11.44
N CYS A 49 -2.29 4.74 -11.26
CA CYS A 49 -1.96 3.84 -10.16
C CYS A 49 -0.48 3.42 -10.20
N ALA A 50 0.04 3.01 -11.36
CA ALA A 50 1.43 2.60 -11.54
C ALA A 50 2.42 3.66 -11.08
N LYS A 51 2.11 4.95 -11.31
CA LYS A 51 2.95 6.06 -10.85
C LYS A 51 3.16 6.06 -9.33
N PHE A 52 2.12 5.76 -8.55
CA PHE A 52 2.22 5.73 -7.09
C PHE A 52 3.09 4.59 -6.58
N GLY A 53 2.99 3.40 -7.18
CA GLY A 53 3.81 2.24 -6.81
C GLY A 53 5.25 2.30 -7.33
N TRP A 54 5.50 3.06 -8.40
CA TRP A 54 6.80 3.09 -9.06
C TRP A 54 7.94 3.58 -8.17
N ASN A 55 7.71 4.56 -7.30
CA ASN A 55 8.77 5.06 -6.42
C ASN A 55 9.17 4.01 -5.36
N ASP A 56 8.23 3.20 -4.87
CA ASP A 56 8.52 2.08 -3.97
C ASP A 56 9.26 0.96 -4.71
N ALA A 57 8.87 0.63 -5.94
CA ALA A 57 9.58 -0.36 -6.75
C ALA A 57 11.03 0.05 -7.04
N ARG A 58 11.28 1.34 -7.34
CA ARG A 58 12.64 1.87 -7.49
C ARG A 58 13.44 1.80 -6.18
N THR A 59 12.80 2.05 -5.04
CA THR A 59 13.44 1.90 -3.73
C THR A 59 13.71 0.45 -3.38
N ALA A 60 12.78 -0.46 -3.67
CA ALA A 60 13.01 -1.90 -3.56
C ALA A 60 14.24 -2.32 -4.35
N TRP A 61 14.31 -1.92 -5.64
CA TRP A 61 15.42 -2.26 -6.53
C TRP A 61 16.76 -1.67 -6.07
N TRP A 62 16.75 -0.42 -5.61
CA TRP A 62 17.94 0.22 -5.07
C TRP A 62 18.44 -0.49 -3.80
N LEU A 63 17.54 -0.81 -2.85
CA LEU A 63 17.88 -1.58 -1.65
C LEU A 63 18.46 -2.95 -2.00
N HIS A 64 17.88 -3.65 -2.99
CA HIS A 64 18.39 -4.93 -3.43
C HIS A 64 19.84 -4.86 -3.93
N ARG A 65 20.20 -3.78 -4.64
CA ARG A 65 21.53 -3.60 -5.21
C ARG A 65 22.56 -3.03 -4.25
N ARG A 66 22.15 -2.15 -3.33
CA ARG A 66 23.06 -1.43 -2.41
C ARG A 66 23.30 -2.16 -1.09
N ASP A 67 22.40 -3.05 -0.68
CA ASP A 67 22.55 -3.74 0.60
C ASP A 67 23.72 -4.74 0.55
N PRO A 68 24.75 -4.61 1.41
CA PRO A 68 25.89 -5.53 1.46
C PRO A 68 25.46 -6.96 1.83
N LYS A 69 24.33 -7.11 2.56
CA LYS A 69 23.76 -8.41 2.91
C LYS A 69 22.65 -8.75 1.89
N GLY A 70 23.00 -9.51 0.85
CA GLY A 70 22.08 -9.85 -0.24
C GLY A 70 20.75 -10.46 0.21
N ALA A 71 20.74 -11.28 1.26
CA ALA A 71 19.52 -11.85 1.84
C ALA A 71 18.57 -10.80 2.44
N ARG A 72 19.12 -9.79 3.12
CA ARG A 72 18.37 -8.64 3.64
C ARG A 72 17.85 -7.78 2.48
N GLY A 73 18.70 -7.52 1.49
CA GLY A 73 18.32 -6.80 0.27
C GLY A 73 17.11 -7.44 -0.43
N TRP A 74 17.09 -8.77 -0.59
CA TRP A 74 15.94 -9.49 -1.16
C TRP A 74 14.68 -9.40 -0.30
N ALA A 75 14.78 -9.59 1.01
CA ALA A 75 13.63 -9.48 1.90
C ALA A 75 13.03 -8.06 1.85
N CYS A 76 13.88 -7.03 1.94
CA CYS A 76 13.51 -5.63 1.83
C CYS A 76 12.93 -5.28 0.45
N PHE A 77 13.47 -5.86 -0.63
CA PHE A 77 12.94 -5.70 -1.98
C PHE A 77 11.46 -6.11 -2.05
N TRP A 78 11.14 -7.33 -1.64
CA TRP A 78 9.77 -7.84 -1.68
C TRP A 78 8.84 -7.03 -0.77
N PHE A 79 9.33 -6.56 0.39
CA PHE A 79 8.53 -5.76 1.31
C PHE A 79 8.21 -4.36 0.76
N TYR A 80 9.17 -3.68 0.13
CA TYR A 80 8.92 -2.39 -0.53
C TYR A 80 8.08 -2.55 -1.80
N LEU A 81 8.28 -3.63 -2.56
CA LEU A 81 7.44 -3.95 -3.72
C LEU A 81 5.98 -4.17 -3.30
N ALA A 82 5.76 -4.92 -2.22
CA ALA A 82 4.44 -5.09 -1.62
C ALA A 82 3.84 -3.74 -1.20
N SER A 83 4.62 -2.85 -0.58
CA SER A 83 4.15 -1.49 -0.25
C SER A 83 3.72 -0.70 -1.49
N GLY A 84 4.48 -0.80 -2.58
CA GLY A 84 4.11 -0.19 -3.86
C GLY A 84 2.79 -0.74 -4.39
N LEU A 85 2.65 -2.06 -4.49
CA LEU A 85 1.42 -2.74 -4.94
C LEU A 85 0.21 -2.36 -4.08
N TRP A 86 0.38 -2.29 -2.76
CA TRP A 86 -0.65 -1.87 -1.82
C TRP A 86 -1.13 -0.44 -2.08
N LYS A 87 -0.21 0.51 -2.29
CA LYS A 87 -0.57 1.90 -2.63
C LYS A 87 -1.29 1.97 -3.96
N MET A 88 -0.85 1.21 -4.97
CA MET A 88 -1.54 1.13 -6.27
C MET A 88 -2.98 0.65 -6.08
N ALA A 89 -3.19 -0.43 -5.32
CA ALA A 89 -4.53 -0.95 -5.03
C ALA A 89 -5.42 0.07 -4.32
N ILE A 90 -4.91 0.76 -3.29
CA ILE A 90 -5.65 1.84 -2.61
C ILE A 90 -6.02 2.95 -3.59
N THR A 91 -5.08 3.40 -4.43
CA THR A 91 -5.36 4.47 -5.38
C THR A 91 -6.40 4.05 -6.43
N ALA A 92 -6.40 2.79 -6.86
CA ALA A 92 -7.40 2.25 -7.76
C ALA A 92 -8.79 2.24 -7.11
N VAL A 93 -8.89 1.82 -5.84
CA VAL A 93 -10.14 1.87 -5.07
C VAL A 93 -10.66 3.29 -4.96
N ILE A 94 -9.81 4.24 -4.54
CA ILE A 94 -10.18 5.65 -4.41
C ILE A 94 -10.65 6.21 -5.75
N ALA A 95 -9.92 5.94 -6.84
CA ALA A 95 -10.29 6.40 -8.18
C ALA A 95 -11.65 5.83 -8.62
N THR A 96 -11.90 4.54 -8.36
CA THR A 96 -13.16 3.87 -8.70
C THR A 96 -14.35 4.52 -7.97
N PHE A 97 -14.20 4.76 -6.67
CA PHE A 97 -15.24 5.43 -5.88
C PHE A 97 -15.44 6.90 -6.31
N ALA A 98 -14.37 7.63 -6.58
CA ALA A 98 -14.45 9.00 -7.05
C ALA A 98 -15.20 9.10 -8.39
N VAL A 99 -14.85 8.24 -9.36
CA VAL A 99 -15.53 8.18 -10.67
C VAL A 99 -16.99 7.79 -10.51
N GLY A 100 -17.30 6.76 -9.70
CA GLY A 100 -18.68 6.35 -9.44
C GLY A 100 -19.51 7.44 -8.78
N PHE A 101 -18.93 8.18 -7.84
CA PHE A 101 -19.60 9.30 -7.18
C PHE A 101 -19.91 10.45 -8.14
N VAL A 102 -18.93 10.84 -8.98
CA VAL A 102 -19.12 11.89 -9.99
C VAL A 102 -20.17 11.48 -11.03
N ALA A 103 -20.10 10.24 -11.52
CA ALA A 103 -21.09 9.71 -12.46
C ALA A 103 -22.51 9.74 -11.85
N GLY A 104 -22.66 9.33 -10.58
CA GLY A 104 -23.93 9.38 -9.88
C GLY A 104 -24.50 10.79 -9.73
N ILE A 105 -23.68 11.79 -9.41
CA ILE A 105 -24.11 13.20 -9.33
C ILE A 105 -24.58 13.72 -10.70
N LEU A 106 -23.81 13.44 -11.75
CA LEU A 106 -24.14 13.88 -13.11
C LEU A 106 -25.44 13.25 -13.60
N GLU A 107 -25.64 11.96 -13.37
CA GLU A 107 -26.87 11.25 -13.71
C GLU A 107 -28.08 11.78 -12.94
N GLN A 108 -27.94 12.06 -11.64
CA GLN A 108 -29.00 12.67 -10.84
C GLN A 108 -29.38 14.07 -11.34
N GLY A 109 -28.38 14.89 -11.70
CA GLY A 109 -28.60 16.21 -12.28
C GLY A 109 -29.39 16.17 -13.60
N LEU A 110 -29.07 15.20 -14.46
CA LEU A 110 -29.78 14.99 -15.73
C LEU A 110 -31.17 14.37 -15.53
N ALA A 111 -31.33 13.49 -14.54
CA ALA A 111 -32.59 12.82 -14.25
C ALA A 111 -33.64 13.74 -13.61
N ASN A 112 -33.24 14.73 -12.81
CA ASN A 112 -34.16 15.70 -12.21
C ASN A 112 -34.99 16.49 -13.24
N GLY A 113 -34.54 16.56 -14.50
CA GLY A 113 -35.32 17.15 -15.60
C GLY A 113 -36.39 16.23 -16.21
N ARG A 114 -36.39 14.93 -15.90
CA ARG A 114 -37.34 13.94 -16.41
C ARG A 114 -38.13 13.35 -15.24
N GLN A 115 -39.39 13.75 -15.07
CA GLN A 115 -40.34 13.28 -14.02
C GLN A 115 -40.75 11.79 -14.15
N GLY A 116 -39.83 10.90 -14.53
CA GLY A 116 -40.05 9.45 -14.55
C GLY A 116 -39.69 8.81 -13.21
N ARG A 117 -40.40 7.73 -12.84
CA ARG A 117 -40.04 6.88 -11.69
C ARG A 117 -38.56 6.44 -11.80
N PRO A 118 -37.80 6.41 -10.70
CA PRO A 118 -36.43 5.92 -10.71
C PRO A 118 -36.45 4.44 -11.11
N ASN A 119 -36.07 4.16 -12.35
CA ASN A 119 -35.77 2.80 -12.78
C ASN A 119 -34.43 2.42 -12.13
N PRO A 120 -34.33 1.34 -11.33
CA PRO A 120 -33.05 0.89 -10.81
C PRO A 120 -32.08 0.71 -11.97
N GLN A 121 -31.11 1.60 -12.08
CA GLN A 121 -30.11 1.48 -13.12
C GLN A 121 -29.24 0.27 -12.83
N PRO A 122 -28.97 -0.59 -13.83
CA PRO A 122 -28.00 -1.66 -13.65
C PRO A 122 -26.65 -1.05 -13.29
N MET A 123 -25.91 -1.75 -12.44
CA MET A 123 -24.55 -1.35 -12.06
C MET A 123 -23.72 -1.04 -13.31
N PRO A 124 -22.96 0.07 -13.34
CA PRO A 124 -22.18 0.42 -14.51
C PRO A 124 -21.24 -0.72 -14.93
N PRO A 125 -21.11 -1.03 -16.23
CA PRO A 125 -20.37 -2.21 -16.70
C PRO A 125 -18.88 -2.18 -16.36
N TRP A 126 -18.30 -1.00 -16.08
CA TRP A 126 -16.90 -0.84 -15.69
C TRP A 126 -16.63 -1.17 -14.21
N PHE A 127 -17.66 -1.14 -13.34
CA PHE A 127 -17.48 -1.27 -11.89
C PHE A 127 -16.95 -2.66 -11.46
N PRO A 128 -17.50 -3.80 -11.97
CA PRO A 128 -16.96 -5.11 -11.63
C PRO A 128 -15.48 -5.27 -12.04
N GLY A 129 -15.10 -4.75 -13.21
CA GLY A 129 -13.71 -4.79 -13.68
C GLY A 129 -12.75 -4.01 -12.78
N ALA A 130 -13.19 -2.84 -12.28
CA ALA A 130 -12.42 -2.05 -11.34
C ALA A 130 -12.25 -2.76 -9.98
N CYS A 131 -13.31 -3.36 -9.45
CA CYS A 131 -13.26 -4.17 -8.23
C CYS A 131 -12.32 -5.38 -8.36
N LEU A 132 -12.36 -6.10 -9.48
CA LEU A 132 -11.44 -7.21 -9.77
C LEU A 132 -9.98 -6.74 -9.85
N THR A 133 -9.74 -5.58 -10.47
CA THR A 133 -8.40 -4.99 -10.58
C THR A 133 -7.84 -4.63 -9.20
N ALA A 134 -8.66 -4.00 -8.36
CA ALA A 134 -8.29 -3.69 -6.98
C ALA A 134 -8.00 -4.97 -6.16
N LEU A 135 -8.87 -5.98 -6.29
CA LEU A 135 -8.69 -7.27 -5.63
C LEU A 135 -7.37 -7.92 -6.05
N PHE A 136 -7.07 -7.94 -7.35
CA PHE A 136 -5.82 -8.49 -7.88
C PHE A 136 -4.58 -7.74 -7.34
N GLY A 137 -4.65 -6.41 -7.26
CA GLY A 137 -3.59 -5.59 -6.66
C GLY A 137 -3.35 -5.92 -5.18
N PHE A 138 -4.42 -6.08 -4.39
CA PHE A 138 -4.32 -6.50 -3.00
C PHE A 138 -3.79 -7.94 -2.85
N LEU A 139 -4.20 -8.87 -3.72
CA LEU A 139 -3.70 -10.25 -3.72
C LEU A 139 -2.20 -10.29 -4.02
N LEU A 140 -1.74 -9.62 -5.08
CA LEU A 140 -0.32 -9.55 -5.41
C LEU A 140 0.50 -8.90 -4.29
N SER A 141 -0.01 -7.81 -3.70
CA SER A 141 0.61 -7.17 -2.53
C SER A 141 0.73 -8.13 -1.35
N SER A 142 -0.30 -8.94 -1.11
CA SER A 142 -0.33 -9.88 0.00
C SER A 142 0.64 -11.04 -0.22
N LEU A 143 0.71 -11.57 -1.45
CA LEU A 143 1.69 -12.59 -1.83
C LEU A 143 3.12 -12.07 -1.71
N ALA A 144 3.40 -10.87 -2.19
CA ALA A 144 4.72 -10.23 -2.03
C ALA A 144 5.06 -10.01 -0.55
N THR A 145 4.07 -9.67 0.29
CA THR A 145 4.25 -9.55 1.75
C THR A 145 4.58 -10.91 2.37
N LEU A 146 3.89 -11.99 2.00
CA LEU A 146 4.18 -13.34 2.48
C LEU A 146 5.58 -13.81 2.08
N LEU A 147 5.99 -13.56 0.84
CA LEU A 147 7.36 -13.86 0.37
C LEU A 147 8.40 -13.08 1.18
N ALA A 148 8.15 -11.79 1.43
CA ALA A 148 9.02 -10.99 2.29
C ALA A 148 9.09 -11.59 3.72
N LEU A 149 7.95 -11.90 4.35
CA LEU A 149 7.91 -12.49 5.68
C LEU A 149 8.61 -13.86 5.74
N TRP A 150 8.46 -14.68 4.70
CA TRP A 150 9.14 -15.98 4.60
C TRP A 150 10.66 -15.80 4.50
N LEU A 151 11.15 -14.89 3.65
CA LEU A 151 12.57 -14.55 3.55
C LEU A 151 13.11 -13.98 4.86
N ALA A 152 12.37 -13.07 5.49
CA ALA A 152 12.72 -12.48 6.78
C ALA A 152 12.80 -13.53 7.89
N TRP A 153 11.88 -14.48 7.90
CA TRP A 153 11.90 -15.60 8.84
C TRP A 153 13.13 -16.49 8.61
N ARG A 154 13.40 -16.86 7.35
CA ARG A 154 14.55 -17.69 6.96
C ARG A 154 15.88 -17.05 7.32
N HIS A 155 16.02 -15.75 7.11
CA HIS A 155 17.27 -15.01 7.31
C HIS A 155 17.32 -14.20 8.62
N ARG A 156 16.29 -14.34 9.47
CA ARG A 156 16.14 -13.61 10.75
C ARG A 156 16.28 -12.08 10.62
N VAL A 157 15.79 -11.53 9.52
CA VAL A 157 15.81 -10.09 9.22
C VAL A 157 14.55 -9.41 9.77
N ARG A 158 14.68 -8.18 10.25
CA ARG A 158 13.53 -7.30 10.59
C ARG A 158 13.38 -6.21 9.54
N PHE A 159 12.15 -5.75 9.35
CA PHE A 159 11.78 -4.77 8.34
C PHE A 159 11.65 -3.36 8.87
N TRP A 160 12.22 -2.41 8.13
CA TRP A 160 11.99 -0.98 8.29
C TRP A 160 11.44 -0.37 7.00
N LEU A 161 10.15 -0.02 7.02
CA LEU A 161 9.47 0.63 5.89
C LEU A 161 9.18 2.08 6.26
N SER A 162 9.94 3.00 5.67
CA SER A 162 9.80 4.43 5.92
C SER A 162 9.94 5.24 4.64
N SER A 163 9.26 6.38 4.57
CA SER A 163 9.39 7.33 3.47
C SER A 163 10.79 7.96 3.38
N SER A 164 11.54 8.01 4.49
CA SER A 164 12.91 8.54 4.54
C SER A 164 13.85 7.79 3.59
N VAL A 165 13.67 6.47 3.43
CA VAL A 165 14.49 5.61 2.56
C VAL A 165 14.40 6.05 1.08
N HIS A 166 13.31 6.67 0.66
CA HIS A 166 13.24 7.27 -0.68
C HIS A 166 14.19 8.48 -0.84
N GLY A 167 14.44 9.22 0.24
CA GLY A 167 15.41 10.32 0.29
C GLY A 167 16.82 9.80 0.09
N TYR A 168 17.22 8.79 0.86
CA TYR A 168 18.52 8.12 0.74
C TYR A 168 18.76 7.56 -0.66
N ARG A 169 17.76 6.89 -1.25
CA ARG A 169 17.84 6.45 -2.65
C ARG A 169 18.16 7.60 -3.61
N ARG A 170 17.53 8.77 -3.43
CA ARG A 170 17.74 9.90 -4.34
C ARG A 170 19.13 10.50 -4.22
N ARG A 171 19.73 10.45 -3.02
CA ARG A 171 21.12 10.87 -2.75
C ARG A 171 22.13 9.75 -2.98
N ASP A 172 21.66 8.54 -3.30
CA ASP A 172 22.44 7.30 -3.38
C ASP A 172 23.30 7.03 -2.13
N ALA A 173 22.81 7.48 -0.97
CA ALA A 173 23.49 7.37 0.31
C ALA A 173 23.11 6.06 1.02
N TRP A 174 24.11 5.33 1.50
CA TRP A 174 23.95 4.12 2.28
C TRP A 174 24.75 4.26 3.58
N PRO A 175 24.20 3.90 4.75
CA PRO A 175 22.93 3.22 5.01
C PRO A 175 21.71 4.17 5.09
N PRO A 176 20.47 3.68 4.88
CA PRO A 176 19.29 4.54 4.74
C PRO A 176 18.64 4.93 6.08
N TYR A 177 19.40 5.44 7.04
CA TYR A 177 18.83 5.99 8.28
C TYR A 177 19.64 7.15 8.87
N GLU A 178 18.91 8.08 9.49
CA GLU A 178 19.42 9.27 10.18
C GLU A 178 19.32 8.97 11.68
N ILE A 179 20.36 9.32 12.45
CA ILE A 179 20.37 9.10 13.90
C ILE A 179 19.42 10.09 14.60
N ASP A 180 19.31 11.31 14.06
CA ASP A 180 18.61 12.41 14.72
C ASP A 180 17.08 12.38 14.56
N TRP A 181 16.58 11.70 13.52
CA TRP A 181 15.16 11.67 13.22
C TRP A 181 14.69 10.26 12.86
N ILE A 182 13.88 9.65 13.75
CA ILE A 182 13.33 8.31 13.58
C ILE A 182 11.87 8.40 13.11
N PRO A 183 11.59 8.29 11.80
CA PRO A 183 10.22 8.30 11.29
C PRO A 183 9.45 7.04 11.73
N ALA A 184 8.11 7.14 11.77
CA ALA A 184 7.27 6.00 12.10
C ALA A 184 7.32 4.90 11.02
N ASN A 185 7.57 3.66 11.44
CA ASN A 185 7.59 2.49 10.56
C ASN A 185 6.18 2.16 10.03
N GLN A 186 6.00 2.25 8.71
CA GLN A 186 4.74 2.00 8.02
C GLN A 186 4.46 0.50 7.79
N GLY A 187 5.43 -0.38 8.08
CA GLY A 187 5.32 -1.83 7.84
C GLY A 187 4.14 -2.48 8.58
N GLY A 188 3.79 -1.94 9.76
CA GLY A 188 2.64 -2.42 10.52
C GLY A 188 1.26 -2.15 9.89
N ARG A 189 1.17 -1.19 8.96
CA ARG A 189 -0.07 -0.92 8.18
C ARG A 189 -0.20 -1.91 7.03
N LEU A 190 0.89 -2.10 6.27
CA LEU A 190 0.96 -3.08 5.18
C LEU A 190 0.66 -4.50 5.67
N LEU A 191 1.26 -4.88 6.81
CA LEU A 191 1.05 -6.19 7.42
C LEU A 191 -0.41 -6.41 7.83
N LEU A 192 -1.06 -5.40 8.42
CA LEU A 192 -2.48 -5.48 8.77
C LEU A 192 -3.33 -5.71 7.52
N THR A 193 -3.08 -4.97 6.45
CA THR A 193 -3.85 -5.10 5.21
C THR A 193 -3.64 -6.47 4.55
N ALA A 194 -2.42 -7.00 4.57
CA ALA A 194 -2.15 -8.35 4.07
C ALA A 194 -2.89 -9.42 4.90
N VAL A 195 -2.87 -9.32 6.23
CA VAL A 195 -3.60 -10.23 7.12
C VAL A 195 -5.10 -10.19 6.85
N ILE A 196 -5.70 -9.00 6.69
CA ILE A 196 -7.12 -8.87 6.35
C ILE A 196 -7.40 -9.53 4.99
N VAL A 197 -6.66 -9.15 3.94
CA VAL A 197 -6.90 -9.65 2.58
C VAL A 197 -6.79 -11.18 2.49
N ILE A 198 -5.84 -11.79 3.18
CA ILE A 198 -5.68 -13.25 3.20
C ILE A 198 -6.75 -13.92 4.06
N ALA A 199 -7.07 -13.35 5.23
CA ALA A 199 -7.99 -13.98 6.15
C ALA A 199 -9.45 -13.86 5.70
N THR A 200 -9.86 -12.74 5.08
CA THR A 200 -11.24 -12.50 4.65
C THR A 200 -11.84 -13.65 3.81
N PRO A 201 -11.23 -14.12 2.71
CA PRO A 201 -11.82 -15.21 1.92
C PRO A 201 -11.92 -16.52 2.73
N ILE A 202 -10.96 -16.79 3.61
CA ILE A 202 -10.99 -17.96 4.49
C ILE A 202 -12.15 -17.85 5.48
N ILE A 203 -12.28 -16.69 6.15
CA ILE A 203 -13.36 -16.41 7.11
C ILE A 203 -14.72 -16.49 6.44
N VAL A 204 -14.90 -15.90 5.25
CA VAL A 204 -16.17 -15.93 4.51
C VAL A 204 -16.52 -17.37 4.13
N THR A 205 -15.57 -18.14 3.59
CA THR A 205 -15.79 -19.54 3.22
C THR A 205 -16.17 -20.39 4.42
N LEU A 206 -15.43 -20.26 5.53
CA LEU A 206 -15.73 -20.98 6.77
C LEU A 206 -17.09 -20.56 7.36
N SER A 207 -17.44 -19.28 7.27
CA SER A 207 -18.73 -18.77 7.76
C SER A 207 -19.91 -19.31 6.95
N ILE A 208 -19.77 -19.46 5.63
CA ILE A 208 -20.79 -20.07 4.77
C ILE A 208 -20.96 -21.55 5.11
N LEU A 209 -19.86 -22.30 5.22
CA LEU A 209 -19.89 -23.72 5.55
C LEU A 209 -20.48 -23.96 6.96
N LEU A 210 -20.04 -23.17 7.94
CA LEU A 210 -20.55 -23.24 9.31
C LEU A 210 -22.02 -22.83 9.36
N GLY A 211 -22.42 -21.78 8.64
CA GLY A 211 -23.81 -21.35 8.53
C GLY A 211 -24.69 -22.47 7.99
N ALA A 212 -24.31 -23.09 6.87
CA ALA A 212 -25.05 -24.21 6.29
C ALA A 212 -25.20 -25.38 7.28
N ALA A 213 -24.14 -25.73 8.01
CA ALA A 213 -24.20 -26.79 9.02
C ALA A 213 -25.10 -26.42 10.22
N LEU A 214 -25.00 -25.19 10.73
CA LEU A 214 -25.74 -24.73 11.91
C LEU A 214 -27.23 -24.51 11.64
N VAL A 215 -27.63 -24.13 10.42
CA VAL A 215 -29.05 -24.00 10.02
C VAL A 215 -29.82 -25.28 10.37
N HIS A 216 -29.22 -26.44 10.10
CA HIS A 216 -29.86 -27.73 10.32
C HIS A 216 -29.98 -28.11 11.80
N VAL A 217 -29.13 -27.56 12.68
CA VAL A 217 -29.05 -27.96 14.10
C VAL A 217 -29.78 -26.98 15.00
N PHE A 218 -29.55 -25.67 14.81
CA PHE A 218 -30.01 -24.63 15.74
C PHE A 218 -31.06 -23.68 15.14
N GLY A 219 -31.41 -23.87 13.87
CA GLY A 219 -32.31 -22.96 13.16
C GLY A 219 -31.75 -21.54 13.00
N PRO A 220 -32.58 -20.57 12.59
CA PRO A 220 -32.12 -19.21 12.26
C PRO A 220 -31.59 -18.42 13.46
N ALA A 221 -32.11 -18.65 14.66
CA ALA A 221 -31.65 -17.97 15.87
C ALA A 221 -30.19 -18.33 16.22
N GLY A 222 -29.80 -19.61 16.07
CA GLY A 222 -28.42 -20.04 16.29
C GLY A 222 -27.43 -19.39 15.32
N ILE A 223 -27.81 -19.24 14.06
CA ILE A 223 -26.99 -18.55 13.04
C ILE A 223 -26.74 -17.10 13.45
N ALA A 224 -27.75 -16.39 13.93
CA ALA A 224 -27.62 -14.99 14.34
C ALA A 224 -26.62 -14.85 15.51
N VAL A 225 -26.72 -15.70 16.52
CA VAL A 225 -25.80 -15.71 17.67
C VAL A 225 -24.37 -16.04 17.23
N CYS A 226 -24.18 -17.07 16.41
CA CYS A 226 -22.86 -17.42 15.88
C CYS A 226 -22.25 -16.31 15.01
N THR A 227 -23.07 -15.64 14.21
CA THR A 227 -22.64 -14.50 13.38
C THR A 227 -22.15 -13.34 14.26
N LEU A 228 -22.91 -12.99 15.30
CA LEU A 228 -22.51 -11.96 16.27
C LEU A 228 -21.20 -12.33 17.00
N ALA A 229 -21.07 -13.59 17.42
CA ALA A 229 -19.83 -14.08 18.04
C ALA A 229 -18.64 -13.97 17.07
N LEU A 230 -18.80 -14.39 15.81
CA LEU A 230 -17.76 -14.29 14.78
C LEU A 230 -17.35 -12.83 14.51
N MET A 231 -18.30 -11.88 14.51
CA MET A 231 -18.00 -10.46 14.34
C MET A 231 -17.09 -9.89 15.44
N VAL A 232 -17.06 -10.49 16.63
CA VAL A 232 -16.17 -10.08 17.74
C VAL A 232 -14.88 -10.88 17.76
N VAL A 233 -14.97 -12.21 17.66
CA VAL A 233 -13.83 -13.12 17.78
C VAL A 233 -12.85 -12.94 16.62
N VAL A 234 -13.34 -12.82 15.39
CA VAL A 234 -12.48 -12.73 14.20
C VAL A 234 -11.59 -11.49 14.23
N PRO A 235 -12.09 -10.25 14.43
CA PRO A 235 -11.22 -9.07 14.53
C PRO A 235 -10.20 -9.18 15.67
N MET A 236 -10.59 -9.72 16.82
CA MET A 236 -9.67 -9.92 17.96
C MET A 236 -8.52 -10.86 17.60
N LEU A 237 -8.81 -11.97 16.92
CA LEU A 237 -7.79 -12.90 16.43
C LEU A 237 -6.88 -12.24 15.38
N LEU A 238 -7.43 -11.47 14.44
CA LEU A 238 -6.65 -10.77 13.41
C LEU A 238 -5.72 -9.72 14.01
N LEU A 239 -6.21 -8.93 14.99
CA LEU A 239 -5.39 -7.94 15.69
C LEU A 239 -4.28 -8.60 16.53
N SER A 240 -4.58 -9.71 17.19
CA SER A 240 -3.60 -10.49 17.96
C SER A 240 -2.51 -11.08 17.07
N LEU A 241 -2.91 -11.71 15.94
CA LEU A 241 -1.99 -12.23 14.94
C LEU A 241 -1.10 -11.11 14.37
N ARG A 242 -1.70 -9.96 14.04
CA ARG A 242 -0.95 -8.79 13.56
C ARG A 242 0.09 -8.33 14.58
N GLU A 243 -0.26 -8.21 15.86
CA GLU A 243 0.68 -7.77 16.88
C GLU A 243 1.82 -8.79 17.08
N ALA A 244 1.53 -10.09 17.04
CA ALA A 244 2.54 -11.14 17.07
C ALA A 244 3.50 -11.06 15.88
N LEU A 245 2.97 -10.92 14.66
CA LEU A 245 3.77 -10.75 13.44
C LEU A 245 4.57 -9.45 13.47
N LYS A 246 3.98 -8.35 13.97
CA LYS A 246 4.66 -7.05 14.10
C LYS A 246 5.85 -7.15 15.03
N ARG A 247 5.70 -7.72 16.23
CA ARG A 247 6.80 -7.91 17.19
C ARG A 247 7.92 -8.78 16.62
N ARG A 248 7.56 -9.76 15.77
CA ARG A 248 8.54 -10.68 15.18
C ARG A 248 9.32 -10.07 14.02
N PHE A 249 8.64 -9.37 13.12
CA PHE A 249 9.19 -8.99 11.81
C PHE A 249 9.42 -7.50 11.62
N ILE A 250 8.78 -6.62 12.39
CA ILE A 250 8.86 -5.18 12.18
C ILE A 250 9.87 -4.60 13.17
N ALA A 251 10.89 -3.92 12.64
CA ALA A 251 11.87 -3.21 13.44
C ALA A 251 11.23 -1.98 14.12
N THR A 252 11.50 -1.78 15.41
CA THR A 252 11.02 -0.58 16.14
C THR A 252 11.88 0.64 15.85
N VAL A 253 13.12 0.42 15.42
CA VAL A 253 14.12 1.45 15.11
C VAL A 253 14.94 0.99 13.89
N PRO A 254 15.45 1.91 13.05
CA PRO A 254 16.13 1.57 11.80
C PRO A 254 17.33 0.63 11.99
N TRP A 255 18.11 0.83 13.06
CA TRP A 255 19.33 0.04 13.29
C TRP A 255 19.08 -1.43 13.69
N GLN A 256 17.83 -1.80 13.99
CA GLN A 256 17.47 -3.23 14.09
C GLN A 256 17.39 -3.92 12.72
N CYS A 257 17.27 -3.14 11.63
CA CYS A 257 17.32 -3.63 10.25
C CYS A 257 18.75 -3.54 9.69
N TRP A 258 19.43 -2.42 9.94
CA TRP A 258 20.81 -2.14 9.49
C TRP A 258 21.70 -1.95 10.72
N SER A 259 22.54 -2.93 11.07
CA SER A 259 23.24 -2.94 12.37
C SER A 259 24.10 -1.70 12.56
N LYS A 260 24.24 -1.21 13.81
CA LYS A 260 25.04 0.00 14.12
C LYS A 260 26.49 -0.10 13.63
N GLU A 261 27.10 -1.27 13.78
CA GLU A 261 28.46 -1.57 13.31
C GLU A 261 28.60 -1.31 11.80
N GLU A 262 27.64 -1.76 10.98
CA GLU A 262 27.66 -1.53 9.53
C GLU A 262 27.60 -0.04 9.15
N VAL A 263 27.15 0.79 10.09
CA VAL A 263 26.93 2.21 9.88
C VAL A 263 28.12 3.00 10.36
N GLU A 264 28.66 2.64 11.52
CA GLU A 264 29.95 3.14 11.99
C GLU A 264 31.05 2.81 10.97
N ASP A 265 31.06 1.60 10.42
CA ASP A 265 31.99 1.20 9.36
C ASP A 265 31.80 2.01 8.06
N ALA A 266 30.55 2.28 7.66
CA ALA A 266 30.25 3.05 6.46
C ALA A 266 30.71 4.52 6.60
N TYR A 267 30.46 5.14 7.75
CA TYR A 267 30.91 6.51 8.04
C TYR A 267 32.44 6.59 8.17
N ALA A 268 33.07 5.58 8.78
CA ALA A 268 34.53 5.52 8.88
C ALA A 268 35.20 5.44 7.51
N LEU A 269 34.60 4.70 6.57
CA LEU A 269 35.08 4.63 5.18
C LEU A 269 34.88 5.96 4.44
N GLU A 270 33.72 6.61 4.57
CA GLU A 270 33.46 7.91 3.92
C GLU A 270 34.45 8.99 4.39
N ASN A 271 34.66 9.10 5.70
CA ASN A 271 35.61 10.05 6.29
C ASN A 271 37.09 9.75 5.95
N ALA A 272 37.42 8.52 5.54
CA ALA A 272 38.78 8.17 5.15
C ALA A 272 39.14 8.62 3.73
N PHE A 273 38.15 9.01 2.92
CA PHE A 273 38.34 9.49 1.54
C PHE A 273 38.20 11.01 1.38
N GLU A 274 37.85 11.73 2.45
CA GLU A 274 37.88 13.19 2.53
C GLU A 274 39.26 13.71 2.97
#